data_AF-A0A1Y0RIY3-F1
#
_entry.id   AF-A0A1Y0RIY3-F1
#
_cell.length_a   1.000
_cell.length_b   1.000
_cell.length_c   1.000
_cell.angle_alpha   90.00
_cell.angle_beta   90.00
_cell.angle_gamma   90.00
#
_symmetry.space_group_name_H-M   'P 1'
#
loop_
_entity.id
_entity.type
_entity.pdbx_description
1 polymer ?
#
loop_
_entity_poly.entity_id
_entity_poly.type
_entity_poly.pdbx_seq_one_letter_code
_entity_poly.pdbx_strand_id
1 'polypeptide(L)'
;MNRKLVLNLLSSSTIFTSLMSTLAVINPAHAATTTQRLIHTDDGRTCITHPHGNYAFVCIKDSQRNPSAPPAPKSTVISAQPSDSKVAMLDFTEEESNAAIQLFSCDCPYCINSLRQLRGTGNLVY
;
A
#
# COMPACT_ATOMS: atom_id res chain seq x y z
N MET A 1 1.45 14.38 57.63
CA MET A 1 2.14 13.95 56.39
C MET A 1 3.31 13.06 56.77
N ASN A 2 3.24 11.77 56.45
CA ASN A 2 4.11 10.73 57.00
C ASN A 2 5.46 10.66 56.25
N ARG A 3 6.42 11.50 56.66
CA ARG A 3 7.78 11.59 56.07
C ARG A 3 8.51 10.23 55.98
N LYS A 4 8.19 9.29 56.87
CA LYS A 4 8.75 7.92 56.87
C LYS A 4 8.35 7.09 55.64
N LEU A 5 7.18 7.37 55.06
CA LEU A 5 6.69 6.66 53.88
C LEU A 5 7.40 7.14 52.61
N VAL A 6 7.68 8.45 52.54
CA VAL A 6 8.47 9.06 51.45
C VAL A 6 9.90 8.53 51.44
N LEU A 7 10.56 8.42 52.60
CA LEU A 7 11.94 7.93 52.70
C LEU A 7 12.08 6.45 52.30
N ASN A 8 11.07 5.62 52.55
CA ASN A 8 11.07 4.21 52.09
C ASN A 8 10.91 4.09 50.57
N LEU A 9 10.14 4.98 49.94
CA LEU A 9 9.94 4.95 48.48
C LEU A 9 11.20 5.30 47.69
N LEU A 10 12.10 6.14 48.22
CA LEU A 10 13.37 6.45 47.55
C LEU A 10 14.39 5.30 47.63
N SER A 11 14.30 4.43 48.64
CA SER A 11 15.25 3.33 48.88
C SER A 11 15.02 2.08 48.01
N SER A 12 13.88 1.96 47.32
CA SER A 12 13.47 0.73 46.61
C SER A 12 13.46 0.85 45.08
N SER A 13 14.12 1.87 44.54
CA SER A 13 14.00 2.34 43.15
C SER A 13 14.52 1.41 42.05
N THR A 14 15.05 0.22 42.36
CA THR A 14 15.65 -0.68 41.37
C THR A 14 14.74 -1.80 40.88
N ILE A 15 13.63 -2.11 41.57
CA ILE A 15 12.77 -3.25 41.20
C ILE A 15 11.57 -2.83 40.33
N PHE A 16 11.10 -1.59 40.44
CA PHE A 16 9.96 -1.09 39.67
C PHE A 16 10.30 -0.64 38.24
N THR A 17 11.56 -0.33 37.96
CA THR A 17 11.99 0.04 36.59
C THR A 17 12.00 -1.16 35.65
N SER A 18 12.15 -2.38 36.16
CA SER A 18 12.20 -3.61 35.35
C SER A 18 10.83 -4.00 34.75
N LEU A 19 9.71 -3.64 35.39
CA LEU A 19 8.35 -3.92 34.89
C LEU A 19 7.79 -2.86 33.95
N MET A 20 8.35 -1.64 33.91
CA MET A 20 7.89 -0.61 32.97
C MET A 20 8.46 -0.80 31.56
N SER A 21 9.54 -1.57 31.40
CA SER A 21 10.16 -1.81 30.09
C SER A 21 9.34 -2.72 29.16
N THR A 22 8.40 -3.52 29.68
CA THR A 22 7.55 -4.40 28.85
C THR A 22 6.23 -3.76 28.41
N LEU A 23 5.84 -2.61 28.97
CA LEU A 23 4.62 -1.88 28.58
C LEU A 23 4.82 -0.95 27.37
N ALA A 24 6.06 -0.77 26.91
CA ALA A 24 6.37 0.11 25.78
C ALA A 24 6.04 -0.52 24.40
N VAL A 25 5.59 -1.77 24.34
CA VAL A 25 5.29 -2.49 23.07
C VAL A 25 3.82 -2.88 23.00
N ILE A 26 2.90 -1.93 23.23
CA ILE A 26 1.45 -2.17 23.04
C ILE A 26 0.95 -1.81 21.64
N ASN A 27 1.79 -1.19 20.82
CA ASN A 27 1.51 -0.92 19.41
C ASN A 27 2.74 -1.33 18.59
N PRO A 28 2.90 -2.62 18.25
CA PRO A 28 3.78 -2.98 17.15
C PRO A 28 3.35 -2.15 15.94
N ALA A 29 4.18 -1.18 15.53
CA ALA A 29 4.03 -0.49 14.27
C ALA A 29 4.24 -1.52 13.18
N HIS A 30 3.16 -2.19 12.78
CA HIS A 30 3.17 -3.02 11.59
C HIS A 30 3.49 -2.05 10.46
N ALA A 31 4.66 -2.21 9.83
CA ALA A 31 4.91 -1.61 8.54
C ALA A 31 3.82 -2.16 7.62
N ALA A 32 2.77 -1.38 7.40
CA ALA A 32 1.73 -1.75 6.47
C ALA A 32 2.43 -1.94 5.13
N THR A 33 2.50 -3.19 4.66
CA THR A 33 2.85 -3.48 3.28
C THR A 33 2.02 -2.53 2.43
N THR A 34 2.68 -1.71 1.60
CA THR A 34 1.99 -0.75 0.71
C THR A 34 1.11 -1.54 -0.23
N THR A 35 -0.13 -1.74 0.18
CA THR A 35 -1.13 -2.43 -0.63
C THR A 35 -1.69 -1.43 -1.62
N GLN A 36 -1.84 -1.86 -2.87
CA GLN A 36 -2.41 -1.02 -3.91
C GLN A 36 -3.89 -0.86 -3.61
N ARG A 37 -4.38 0.37 -3.50
CA ARG A 37 -5.79 0.62 -3.25
C ARG A 37 -6.44 1.09 -4.54
N LEU A 38 -7.34 0.27 -5.09
CA LEU A 38 -8.19 0.64 -6.21
C LEU A 38 -9.43 1.36 -5.67
N ILE A 39 -9.68 2.56 -6.16
CA ILE A 39 -10.78 3.43 -5.72
C ILE A 39 -11.53 3.94 -6.96
N HIS A 40 -12.84 3.88 -6.91
CA HIS A 40 -13.70 4.60 -7.84
C HIS A 40 -14.18 5.91 -7.20
N THR A 41 -14.05 7.00 -7.93
CA THR A 41 -14.44 8.36 -7.49
C THR A 41 -15.77 8.75 -8.11
N ASP A 42 -16.53 9.59 -7.41
CA ASP A 42 -17.84 10.05 -7.89
C ASP A 42 -17.73 10.92 -9.16
N ASP A 43 -16.53 11.45 -9.46
CA ASP A 43 -16.21 12.21 -10.68
C ASP A 43 -15.99 11.34 -11.94
N GLY A 44 -16.28 10.03 -11.87
CA GLY A 44 -16.13 9.11 -13.01
C GLY A 44 -14.67 8.76 -13.33
N ARG A 45 -13.85 8.58 -12.27
CA ARG A 45 -12.45 8.15 -12.39
C ARG A 45 -12.19 6.95 -11.50
N THR A 46 -11.31 6.09 -11.99
CA THR A 46 -10.76 4.95 -11.24
C THR A 46 -9.30 5.22 -10.94
N CYS A 47 -8.90 5.11 -9.68
CA CYS A 47 -7.60 5.49 -9.16
C CYS A 47 -6.91 4.33 -8.44
N ILE A 48 -5.58 4.29 -8.49
CA ILE A 48 -4.74 3.31 -7.78
C ILE A 48 -3.62 4.03 -7.02
N THR A 49 -3.26 3.55 -5.83
CA THR A 49 -2.03 3.99 -5.15
C THR A 49 -0.82 3.24 -5.72
N HIS A 50 0.23 3.98 -6.09
CA HIS A 50 1.43 3.37 -6.67
C HIS A 50 2.71 4.13 -6.26
N PRO A 51 3.82 3.44 -5.93
CA PRO A 51 5.08 4.09 -5.53
C PRO A 51 5.68 4.95 -6.66
N HIS A 52 5.57 4.54 -7.92
CA HIS A 52 6.01 5.36 -9.06
C HIS A 52 5.10 6.56 -9.36
N GLY A 53 3.97 6.69 -8.65
CA GLY A 53 3.16 7.91 -8.60
C GLY A 53 3.53 8.82 -7.42
N ASN A 54 4.74 8.69 -6.85
CA ASN A 54 5.13 9.33 -5.59
C ASN A 54 4.18 9.02 -4.42
N TYR A 55 3.64 7.79 -4.38
CA TYR A 55 2.61 7.37 -3.43
C TYR A 55 1.28 8.14 -3.51
N ALA A 56 1.10 8.99 -4.54
CA ALA A 56 -0.17 9.62 -4.84
C ALA A 56 -1.12 8.65 -5.58
N PHE A 57 -2.38 9.05 -5.69
CA PHE A 57 -3.36 8.35 -6.53
C PHE A 57 -3.09 8.64 -8.01
N VAL A 58 -2.88 7.58 -8.79
CA VAL A 58 -2.82 7.63 -10.25
C VAL A 58 -4.19 7.23 -10.78
N CYS A 59 -4.82 8.07 -11.59
CA CYS A 59 -6.21 7.92 -11.99
C CYS A 59 -6.39 7.87 -13.51
N ILE A 60 -7.34 7.06 -13.96
CA ILE A 60 -7.85 7.07 -15.34
C ILE A 60 -9.34 7.43 -15.35
N LYS A 61 -9.82 7.92 -16.48
CA LYS A 61 -11.27 8.10 -16.70
C LYS A 61 -11.91 6.73 -16.89
N ASP A 62 -13.16 6.56 -16.48
CA ASP A 62 -13.86 5.28 -16.69
C ASP A 62 -14.08 4.96 -18.17
N SER A 63 -14.09 5.97 -19.05
CA SER A 63 -14.13 5.77 -20.50
C SER A 63 -12.88 5.07 -21.06
N GLN A 64 -11.78 5.06 -20.31
CA GLN A 64 -10.54 4.37 -20.68
C GLN A 64 -10.49 2.93 -20.13
N ARG A 65 -11.50 2.56 -19.34
CA ARG A 65 -11.63 1.22 -18.78
C ARG A 65 -12.28 0.29 -19.80
N ASN A 66 -11.96 -0.99 -19.73
CA ASN A 66 -12.65 -1.99 -20.53
C ASN A 66 -14.15 -2.00 -20.14
N PRO A 67 -15.08 -1.80 -21.09
CA PRO A 67 -16.52 -1.73 -20.80
C PRO A 67 -17.07 -3.05 -20.25
N SER A 68 -16.40 -4.17 -20.53
CA SER A 68 -16.77 -5.50 -20.02
C SER A 68 -16.17 -5.79 -18.64
N ALA A 69 -15.32 -4.92 -18.09
CA ALA A 69 -14.70 -5.16 -16.80
C ALA A 69 -15.67 -4.88 -15.64
N PRO A 70 -15.70 -5.73 -14.58
CA PRO A 70 -16.54 -5.52 -13.41
C PRO A 70 -16.35 -4.11 -12.83
N PRO A 71 -17.38 -3.40 -12.35
CA PRO A 71 -17.22 -2.05 -11.82
C PRO A 71 -16.09 -1.97 -10.79
N ALA A 72 -15.27 -0.91 -10.86
CA ALA A 72 -14.25 -0.70 -9.84
C ALA A 72 -14.95 -0.49 -8.48
N PRO A 73 -14.62 -1.28 -7.44
CA PRO A 73 -15.21 -1.11 -6.13
C PRO A 73 -14.84 0.26 -5.54
N LYS A 74 -15.73 0.83 -4.71
CA LYS A 74 -15.51 2.13 -4.05
C LYS A 74 -14.21 2.18 -3.23
N SER A 75 -13.74 1.02 -2.76
CA SER A 75 -12.44 0.86 -2.14
C SER A 75 -12.07 -0.62 -2.05
N THR A 76 -11.05 -1.06 -2.77
CA THR A 76 -10.49 -2.41 -2.61
C THR A 76 -8.99 -2.35 -2.47
N VAL A 77 -8.49 -3.19 -1.58
CA VAL A 77 -7.07 -3.39 -1.34
C VAL A 77 -6.62 -4.56 -2.22
N ILE A 78 -5.80 -4.25 -3.22
CA ILE A 78 -5.10 -5.21 -4.05
C ILE A 78 -3.75 -5.44 -3.38
N SER A 79 -3.53 -6.66 -2.90
CA SER A 79 -2.23 -7.03 -2.36
C SER A 79 -1.23 -6.99 -3.51
N ALA A 80 -0.33 -6.01 -3.50
CA ALA A 80 0.86 -6.03 -4.33
C ALA A 80 1.72 -7.15 -3.81
N GLN A 81 1.52 -8.34 -4.36
CA GLN A 81 2.46 -9.42 -4.13
C GLN A 81 3.76 -8.99 -4.81
N PRO A 82 4.90 -8.97 -4.10
CA PRO A 82 6.17 -8.61 -4.71
C PRO A 82 6.37 -9.51 -5.93
N SER A 83 6.76 -8.91 -7.05
CA SER A 83 7.14 -9.65 -8.25
C SER A 83 8.15 -10.71 -7.82
N ASP A 84 7.80 -11.99 -8.00
CA ASP A 84 8.68 -13.07 -7.59
C ASP A 84 10.03 -12.90 -8.30
N SER A 85 11.12 -13.36 -7.70
CA SER A 85 12.47 -13.25 -8.28
C SER A 85 12.58 -13.90 -9.67
N LYS A 86 11.60 -14.74 -10.02
CA LYS A 86 11.32 -15.24 -11.36
C LYS A 86 10.28 -14.37 -12.05
N VAL A 87 10.62 -13.11 -12.32
CA VAL A 87 9.79 -12.25 -13.17
C VAL A 87 9.73 -12.89 -14.55
N ALA A 88 8.61 -13.53 -14.89
CA ALA A 88 8.36 -13.93 -16.26
C ALA A 88 8.44 -12.66 -17.12
N MET A 89 9.14 -12.73 -18.25
CA MET A 89 9.18 -11.62 -19.20
C MET A 89 7.73 -11.27 -19.56
N LEU A 90 7.28 -10.10 -19.13
CA LEU A 90 5.90 -9.70 -19.27
C LEU A 90 5.66 -9.37 -20.75
N ASP A 91 4.79 -10.14 -21.41
CA ASP A 91 4.37 -9.81 -22.77
C ASP A 91 3.39 -8.63 -22.69
N PHE A 92 3.84 -7.48 -23.17
CA PHE A 92 3.05 -6.25 -23.28
C PHE A 92 3.39 -5.54 -24.58
N THR A 93 2.42 -4.81 -25.13
CA THR A 93 2.60 -4.10 -26.38
C THR A 93 3.30 -2.75 -26.17
N GLU A 94 3.84 -2.15 -27.23
CA GLU A 94 4.43 -0.80 -27.15
C GLU A 94 3.41 0.23 -26.64
N GLU A 95 2.13 0.08 -27.00
CA GLU A 95 1.06 0.96 -26.52
C GLU A 95 0.80 0.81 -25.02
N GLU A 96 0.91 -0.42 -24.47
CA GLU A 96 0.83 -0.64 -23.02
C GLU A 96 2.02 -0.02 -22.29
N SER A 97 3.24 -0.19 -22.83
CA SER A 97 4.46 0.44 -22.28
C SER A 97 4.34 1.97 -22.27
N ASN A 98 4.00 2.58 -23.41
CA ASN A 98 3.86 4.02 -23.53
C ASN A 98 2.79 4.58 -22.57
N ALA A 99 1.67 3.88 -22.40
CA ALA A 99 0.63 4.29 -21.47
C ALA A 99 1.08 4.17 -20.00
N ALA A 100 1.86 3.13 -19.65
CA ALA A 100 2.41 2.98 -18.32
C ALA A 100 3.45 4.07 -18.01
N ILE A 101 4.33 4.39 -18.97
CA ILE A 101 5.27 5.51 -18.85
C ILE A 101 4.52 6.83 -18.67
N GLN A 102 3.42 7.05 -19.40
CA GLN A 102 2.66 8.29 -19.26
C GLN A 102 2.01 8.45 -17.87
N LEU A 103 1.55 7.36 -17.26
CA LEU A 103 0.83 7.39 -15.99
C LEU A 103 1.74 7.26 -14.76
N PHE A 104 2.80 6.45 -14.87
CA PHE A 104 3.67 6.08 -13.77
C PHE A 104 5.12 6.52 -13.98
N SER A 105 5.47 7.14 -15.10
CA SER A 105 6.87 7.44 -15.48
C SER A 105 7.80 6.22 -15.57
N CYS A 106 7.23 5.01 -15.64
CA CYS A 106 7.94 3.73 -15.69
C CYS A 106 7.04 2.65 -16.31
N ASP A 107 7.62 1.72 -17.06
CA ASP A 107 6.96 0.55 -17.67
C ASP A 107 7.41 -0.78 -17.06
N CYS A 108 7.91 -0.76 -15.82
CA CYS A 108 8.26 -2.00 -15.13
C CYS A 108 7.01 -2.90 -14.99
N PRO A 109 7.20 -4.22 -14.80
CA PRO A 109 6.09 -5.17 -14.71
C PRO A 109 5.01 -4.77 -13.70
N TYR A 110 5.43 -4.14 -12.60
CA TYR A 110 4.52 -3.62 -11.59
C TYR A 110 3.65 -2.44 -12.09
N CYS A 111 4.22 -1.50 -12.85
CA CYS A 111 3.48 -0.41 -13.49
C CYS A 111 2.49 -0.93 -14.55
N ILE A 112 2.90 -1.92 -15.35
CA ILE A 112 2.04 -2.55 -16.37
C ILE A 112 0.87 -3.27 -15.70
N ASN A 113 1.12 -4.04 -14.65
CA ASN A 113 0.07 -4.71 -13.89
C ASN A 113 -0.91 -3.70 -13.26
N SER A 114 -0.39 -2.58 -12.77
CA SER A 114 -1.21 -1.48 -12.23
C SER A 114 -2.07 -0.82 -13.31
N LEU A 115 -1.53 -0.62 -14.51
CA LEU A 115 -2.29 -0.15 -15.67
C LEU A 115 -3.43 -1.11 -16.04
N ARG A 116 -3.15 -2.41 -16.06
CA ARG A 116 -4.17 -3.45 -16.34
C ARG A 116 -5.25 -3.51 -15.27
N GLN A 117 -4.89 -3.33 -14.00
CA GLN A 117 -5.85 -3.20 -12.90
C GLN A 117 -6.75 -1.97 -13.08
N LEU A 118 -6.17 -0.81 -13.39
CA LEU A 118 -6.92 0.42 -13.69
C LEU A 118 -7.91 0.21 -14.85
N ARG A 119 -7.44 -0.39 -15.96
CA ARG A 119 -8.25 -0.69 -17.15
C ARG A 119 -9.24 -1.85 -16.95
N GLY A 120 -9.16 -2.57 -15.84
CA GLY A 120 -10.00 -3.74 -15.58
C GLY A 120 -9.69 -4.93 -16.49
N THR A 121 -8.51 -4.95 -17.12
CA THR A 121 -8.00 -6.07 -17.94
C THR A 121 -7.09 -7.01 -17.14
N GLY A 122 -7.08 -6.84 -15.82
CA GLY A 122 -6.15 -7.44 -14.86
C GLY A 122 -6.02 -8.95 -14.97
N ASN A 123 -5.13 -9.40 -15.85
CA ASN A 123 -4.49 -10.69 -15.75
C ASN A 123 -3.12 -10.45 -15.11
N LEU A 124 -3.01 -10.83 -13.83
CA LEU A 124 -1.77 -10.73 -13.06
C LEU A 124 -0.89 -11.92 -13.48
N VAL A 125 0.07 -11.69 -14.38
CA VAL A 125 1.13 -12.67 -14.60
C VAL A 125 2.21 -12.39 -13.57
N TYR A 126 2.41 -13.38 -12.69
CA TYR A 126 3.44 -13.44 -11.66
C TYR A 126 4.81 -13.74 -12.28
#